data_AF-A0A2K2FPR0-F1
#
_entry.id   AF-A0A2K2FPR0-F1
#
_cell.length_a   1.000
_cell.length_b   1.000
_cell.length_c   1.000
_cell.angle_alpha   90.00
_cell.angle_beta   90.00
_cell.angle_gamma   90.00
#
_symmetry.space_group_name_H-M   'P 1'
#
loop_
_entity.id
_entity.type
_entity.pdbx_description
1 polymer ?
#
loop_
_entity_poly.entity_id
_entity_poly.type
_entity_poly.pdbx_seq_one_letter_code
_entity_poly.pdbx_strand_id
1 'polypeptide(L)'
;MNIIYNAFDLLLAFIEYAILARVLLSWFPISRDNQFIRLLYQITEPILAPVRNLIERTSSGRYMMLDFSPIVVFLIIGLIRNILRRFLF
;
A
#
# COMPACT_ATOMS: atom_id res chain seq x y z
N MET A 1 -17.74 19.13 -6.79
CA MET A 1 -16.89 18.05 -6.26
C MET A 1 -17.61 17.39 -5.09
N ASN A 2 -18.04 16.14 -5.23
CA ASN A 2 -18.76 15.42 -4.18
C ASN A 2 -17.87 15.25 -2.94
N ILE A 3 -18.33 15.70 -1.77
CA ILE A 3 -17.57 15.59 -0.50
C ILE A 3 -17.15 14.14 -0.23
N ILE A 4 -18.03 13.19 -0.57
CA ILE A 4 -17.79 11.75 -0.47
C ILE A 4 -16.59 11.33 -1.34
N TYR A 5 -16.54 11.80 -2.59
CA TYR A 5 -15.41 11.50 -3.49
C TYR A 5 -14.08 12.01 -2.91
N ASN A 6 -14.07 13.26 -2.44
CA ASN A 6 -12.85 13.87 -1.89
C ASN A 6 -12.37 13.14 -0.63
N ALA A 7 -13.28 12.71 0.25
CA ALA A 7 -12.94 11.97 1.45
C ALA A 7 -12.31 10.60 1.12
N PHE A 8 -12.88 9.88 0.14
CA PHE A 8 -12.31 8.62 -0.33
C PHE A 8 -10.96 8.81 -1.01
N ASP A 9 -10.82 9.83 -1.86
CA ASP A 9 -9.57 10.12 -2.55
C ASP A 9 -8.44 10.47 -1.56
N LEU A 10 -8.75 11.24 -0.52
CA LEU A 10 -7.82 11.57 0.56
C LEU A 10 -7.37 10.32 1.33
N LEU A 11 -8.30 9.40 1.63
CA LEU A 11 -7.97 8.14 2.29
C LEU A 11 -7.03 7.28 1.44
N LEU A 12 -7.31 7.16 0.14
CA LEU A 12 -6.46 6.42 -0.79
C LEU A 12 -5.07 7.05 -0.89
N ALA A 13 -4.99 8.38 -0.97
CA ALA A 13 -3.73 9.10 -0.99
C ALA A 13 -2.93 8.88 0.31
N PHE A 14 -3.58 8.90 1.47
CA PHE A 14 -2.94 8.60 2.76
C PHE A 14 -2.31 7.20 2.76
N ILE A 15 -3.04 6.19 2.25
CA ILE A 15 -2.52 4.82 2.14
C ILE A 15 -1.33 4.77 1.18
N GLU A 16 -1.40 5.44 0.02
CA GLU A 16 -0.29 5.51 -0.94
C GLU A 16 0.96 6.09 -0.29
N TYR A 17 0.84 7.23 0.41
CA TYR A 17 1.96 7.87 1.08
C TYR A 17 2.53 7.03 2.24
N ALA A 18 1.68 6.34 3.01
CA ALA A 18 2.14 5.45 4.07
C ALA A 18 2.95 4.27 3.50
N ILE A 19 2.48 3.66 2.42
CA ILE A 19 3.21 2.57 1.73
C ILE A 19 4.51 3.11 1.13
N LEU A 20 4.49 4.28 0.49
CA LEU A 20 5.69 4.92 -0.05
C LEU A 20 6.72 5.20 1.05
N ALA A 21 6.28 5.77 2.18
CA ALA A 21 7.14 5.98 3.34
C ALA A 21 7.76 4.66 3.82
N ARG A 22 7.00 3.58 3.88
CA ARG A 22 7.51 2.26 4.28
C ARG A 22 8.59 1.76 3.31
N VAL A 23 8.36 1.88 2.01
CA VAL A 23 9.34 1.49 0.97
C VAL A 23 10.61 2.32 1.10
N LEU A 24 10.49 3.65 1.21
CA LEU A 24 11.65 4.53 1.37
C LEU A 24 12.43 4.21 2.65
N LEU A 25 11.74 4.05 3.78
CA LEU A 25 12.36 3.73 5.06
C LEU A 25 13.05 2.35 5.06
N SER A 26 12.57 1.40 4.25
CA SER A 26 13.21 0.08 4.12
C SER A 26 14.62 0.13 3.53
N TRP A 27 14.99 1.22 2.86
CA TRP A 27 16.34 1.40 2.30
C TRP A 27 17.31 2.03 3.29
N PHE A 28 16.81 2.58 4.40
CA PHE A 28 17.63 3.15 5.45
C PHE A 28 17.85 2.13 6.57
N PRO A 29 19.05 2.09 7.19
CA PRO A 29 19.34 1.21 8.31
C PRO A 29 18.75 1.75 9.62
N ILE A 30 17.42 1.92 9.68
CA ILE A 30 16.72 2.43 10.87
C ILE A 30 16.25 1.25 11.72
N SER A 31 16.43 1.36 13.05
CA SER A 31 15.97 0.32 13.97
C SER A 31 14.46 0.11 13.86
N ARG A 32 14.06 -1.16 13.71
CA ARG A 32 12.65 -1.57 13.75
C ARG A 32 11.99 -1.32 15.12
N ASP A 33 12.80 -1.04 16.14
CA ASP A 33 12.29 -0.70 17.47
C ASP A 33 11.83 0.76 17.60
N ASN A 34 11.95 1.55 16.54
CA ASN A 34 11.37 2.87 16.49
C ASN A 34 9.83 2.78 16.47
N GLN A 35 9.17 3.47 17.41
CA GLN A 35 7.71 3.47 17.54
C GLN A 35 7.00 3.94 16.26
N PHE A 36 7.55 4.92 15.54
CA PHE A 36 6.96 5.41 14.29
C PHE A 36 7.04 4.37 13.17
N ILE A 37 8.14 3.61 13.10
CA ILE A 37 8.29 2.51 12.14
C ILE A 37 7.29 1.40 12.48
N ARG A 38 7.19 0.99 13.75
CA ARG A 38 6.20 -0.02 14.14
C ARG A 38 4.77 0.41 13.79
N LEU A 39 4.42 1.66 14.05
CA LEU A 39 3.11 2.20 13.70
C LEU A 39 2.87 2.16 12.19
N LEU A 40 3.86 2.57 11.40
CA LEU A 40 3.77 2.55 9.94
C LEU A 40 3.55 1.13 9.41
N TYR A 41 4.27 0.16 9.94
CA TYR A 41 4.07 -1.25 9.59
C TYR A 41 2.67 -1.73 10.03
N GLN A 42 2.20 -1.39 11.23
CA GLN A 42 0.85 -1.76 11.69
C GLN A 42 -0.27 -1.20 10.80
N ILE A 43 -0.12 0.02 10.27
CA ILE A 43 -1.10 0.63 9.38
C ILE A 43 -1.05 0.01 7.99
N THR A 44 0.15 -0.26 7.47
CA THR A 44 0.34 -0.72 6.08
C THR A 44 0.21 -2.23 5.92
N GLU A 45 0.50 -3.03 6.96
CA GLU A 45 0.53 -4.50 6.88
C GLU A 45 -0.84 -5.12 6.55
N PRO A 46 -1.99 -4.67 7.10
CA PRO A 46 -3.29 -5.21 6.73
C PRO A 46 -3.61 -5.07 5.24
N ILE A 47 -2.98 -4.10 4.57
CA ILE A 47 -3.17 -3.81 3.14
C ILE A 47 -2.16 -4.60 2.29
N LEU A 48 -0.89 -4.63 2.72
CA LEU A 48 0.19 -5.29 2.00
C LEU A 48 0.17 -6.82 2.17
N ALA A 49 -0.12 -7.34 3.37
CA ALA A 49 -0.04 -8.77 3.67
C ALA A 49 -0.96 -9.64 2.80
N PRO A 50 -2.23 -9.28 2.53
CA PRO A 50 -3.08 -10.05 1.63
C PRO A 50 -2.49 -10.13 0.22
N VAL A 51 -1.98 -9.02 -0.30
CA VAL A 51 -1.36 -8.95 -1.63
C VAL A 51 -0.07 -9.75 -1.67
N ARG A 52 0.78 -9.62 -0.66
CA ARG A 52 2.02 -10.39 -0.52
C ARG A 52 1.75 -11.89 -0.45
N ASN A 53 0.79 -12.30 0.38
CA ASN A 53 0.39 -13.70 0.49
C ASN A 53 -0.14 -14.28 -0.83
N LEU A 54 -0.84 -13.47 -1.64
CA LEU A 54 -1.29 -13.89 -2.98
C LEU A 54 -0.11 -14.05 -3.94
N ILE A 55 0.87 -13.15 -3.91
CA ILE A 55 2.09 -13.23 -4.73
C ILE A 55 2.91 -14.47 -4.34
N GLU A 56 3.17 -14.69 -3.06
CA GLU A 56 3.97 -15.82 -2.55
C GLU A 56 3.36 -17.20 -2.85
N ARG A 57 2.02 -17.27 -3.02
CA ARG A 57 1.32 -18.50 -3.44
C ARG A 57 1.61 -18.88 -4.90
N THR A 58 2.08 -17.94 -5.73
CA THR A 58 2.43 -18.21 -7.13
C THR A 58 3.80 -18.88 -7.23
N SER A 59 4.01 -19.70 -8.27
CA SER A 59 5.28 -20.41 -8.51
C SER A 59 6.46 -19.46 -8.72
N SER A 60 6.22 -18.27 -9.29
CA SER A 60 7.22 -17.22 -9.48
C SER A 60 7.48 -16.40 -8.21
N GLY A 61 6.44 -16.12 -7.43
CA GLY A 61 6.55 -15.27 -6.23
C GLY A 61 7.19 -15.95 -5.02
N ARG A 62 7.11 -17.29 -4.91
CA ARG A 62 7.67 -18.05 -3.76
C ARG A 62 9.17 -17.82 -3.53
N TYR A 63 9.94 -17.63 -4.60
CA TYR A 63 11.39 -17.45 -4.51
C TYR A 63 11.83 -15.98 -4.53
N MET A 64 10.88 -15.04 -4.53
CA MET A 64 11.20 -13.61 -4.53
C MET A 64 11.63 -13.15 -3.14
N MET A 65 12.85 -12.60 -3.06
CA MET A 65 13.37 -11.99 -1.84
C MET A 65 12.89 -10.55 -1.63
N LEU A 66 12.43 -9.89 -2.70
CA LEU A 66 11.94 -8.51 -2.66
C LEU A 66 10.42 -8.49 -2.55
N ASP A 67 9.91 -7.64 -1.66
CA ASP A 67 8.48 -7.44 -1.48
C ASP A 67 7.94 -6.52 -2.59
N PHE A 68 7.36 -7.13 -3.63
CA PHE A 68 6.70 -6.42 -4.73
C PHE A 68 5.24 -6.04 -4.41
N SER A 69 4.72 -6.40 -3.22
CA SER A 69 3.35 -6.06 -2.84
C SER A 69 3.04 -4.55 -2.87
N PRO A 70 3.96 -3.62 -2.53
CA PRO A 70 3.70 -2.18 -2.63
C PRO A 70 3.31 -1.74 -4.05
N ILE A 71 4.01 -2.27 -5.06
CA ILE A 71 3.74 -1.93 -6.47
C ILE A 71 2.35 -2.40 -6.86
N VAL A 72 2.00 -3.64 -6.51
CA VAL A 72 0.68 -4.20 -6.80
C VAL A 72 -0.42 -3.40 -6.08
N VAL A 73 -0.19 -2.97 -4.83
CA VAL A 73 -1.15 -2.13 -4.11
C VAL A 73 -1.30 -0.75 -4.77
N PHE A 74 -0.23 -0.11 -5.24
CA PHE A 74 -0.36 1.15 -5.98
C PHE A 74 -1.20 1.00 -7.26
N LEU A 75 -1.03 -0.10 -7.99
CA LEU A 75 -1.86 -0.40 -9.17
C LEU A 75 -3.34 -0.59 -8.78
N ILE A 76 -3.61 -1.32 -7.70
CA ILE A 76 -4.97 -1.53 -7.19
C ILE A 76 -5.61 -0.20 -6.79
N ILE A 77 -4.89 0.67 -6.07
CA ILE A 77 -5.39 1.99 -5.67
C ILE A 77 -5.70 2.84 -6.90
N GLY A 78 -4.83 2.86 -7.90
CA GLY A 78 -5.07 3.57 -9.16
C GLY A 78 -6.32 3.07 -9.89
N LEU A 79 -6.54 1.75 -9.91
CA LEU A 79 -7.75 1.16 -10.47
C LEU A 79 -9.00 1.58 -9.70
N ILE A 80 -8.97 1.51 -8.36
CA ILE A 80 -10.08 1.94 -7.49
C ILE A 80 -10.40 3.42 -7.73
N ARG A 81 -9.39 4.29 -7.81
CA ARG A 81 -9.57 5.74 -8.07
C ARG A 81 -10.21 5.99 -9.43
N ASN A 82 -9.82 5.26 -10.47
CA ASN A 82 -10.44 5.36 -11.80
C ASN A 82 -11.90 4.90 -11.80
N ILE A 83 -12.18 3.78 -11.13
CA ILE A 83 -13.55 3.26 -10.97
C ILE A 83 -14.41 4.28 -10.23
N LEU A 84 -13.96 4.78 -9.08
CA LEU A 84 -14.68 5.79 -8.29
C LEU A 84 -14.97 7.05 -9.10
N ARG A 85 -13.99 7.55 -9.86
CA ARG A 85 -14.19 8.72 -10.75
C ARG A 85 -15.28 8.48 -11.78
N ARG A 86 -15.32 7.29 -12.38
CA ARG A 86 -16.28 6.94 -13.44
C ARG A 86 -17.72 6.73 -12.92
N PHE A 87 -17.87 6.37 -11.65
CA PHE A 87 -19.20 6.16 -11.05
C PHE A 87 -19.75 7.41 -10.36
N LEU A 88 -18.90 8.32 -9.88
CA LEU A 88 -19.29 9.51 -9.12
C LEU A 88 -19.38 10.78 -9.97
N PHE A 89 -18.97 10.73 -11.23
CA PHE A 89 -19.03 11.79 -12.22
C PHE A 89 -19.46 11.21 -13.57
#